data_AF-A0A1T4KC10-F1
#
_entry.id   AF-A0A1T4KC10-F1
#
_cell.length_a   1.000
_cell.length_b   1.000
_cell.length_c   1.000
_cell.angle_alpha   90.00
_cell.angle_beta   90.00
_cell.angle_gamma   90.00
#
_symmetry.space_group_name_H-M   'P 1'
#
loop_
_entity.id
_entity.type
_entity.pdbx_description
1 polymer ?
#
loop_
_entity_poly.entity_id
_entity_poly.type
_entity_poly.pdbx_seq_one_letter_code
_entity_poly.pdbx_strand_id
1 'polypeptide(L)'
;MKKIFLILISLFLILGCSSPRKEKTEAVFEEIPIQYINNHDKLNFDIGDVSPLVKVKITSTNSIELTKEDIEVIMDMANCKAGNTECEIILGYQYLNDVICSDCLVEIEPKSLKLAIK
;
A
#
# COMPACT_ATOMS: atom_id res chain seq x y z
N MET A 1 40.31 45.58 43.51
CA MET A 1 39.93 44.38 44.29
C MET A 1 38.53 44.55 44.84
N LYS A 2 37.54 43.88 44.26
CA LYS A 2 36.37 43.29 44.94
C LYS A 2 35.68 42.40 43.92
N LYS A 3 35.69 41.11 44.23
CA LYS A 3 35.10 40.03 43.46
C LYS A 3 33.64 39.83 43.89
N ILE A 4 32.92 39.10 43.05
CA ILE A 4 31.90 38.09 43.38
C ILE A 4 30.41 38.52 43.31
N PHE A 5 29.79 37.89 42.31
CA PHE A 5 28.49 37.22 42.29
C PHE A 5 27.22 38.04 42.10
N LEU A 6 26.59 37.84 40.94
CA LEU A 6 25.21 37.41 40.92
C LEU A 6 25.00 36.38 39.80
N ILE A 7 24.76 35.16 40.25
CA ILE A 7 24.37 33.97 39.51
C ILE A 7 22.88 34.10 39.16
N LEU A 8 22.43 33.29 38.19
CA LEU A 8 21.04 32.96 37.82
C LEU A 8 20.42 33.84 36.75
N ILE A 9 20.59 33.44 35.49
CA ILE A 9 19.49 32.89 34.67
C ILE A 9 20.14 31.82 33.78
N SER A 10 20.30 30.62 34.33
CA SER A 10 20.38 29.42 33.50
C SER A 10 19.02 28.75 33.55
N LEU A 11 18.65 28.12 32.44
CA LEU A 11 17.76 26.97 32.43
C LEU A 11 16.26 27.29 32.49
N PHE A 12 15.71 27.79 31.38
CA PHE A 12 14.39 27.37 30.90
C PHE A 12 14.40 27.27 29.38
N LEU A 13 15.36 26.51 28.84
CA LEU A 13 15.20 25.85 27.53
C LEU A 13 14.63 24.45 27.79
N ILE A 14 13.44 24.41 28.39
CA ILE A 14 12.54 23.28 28.11
C ILE A 14 11.96 23.59 26.74
N LEU A 15 12.82 23.46 25.71
CA LEU A 15 12.35 23.06 24.40
C LEU A 15 11.61 21.76 24.68
N GLY A 16 10.29 21.85 24.75
CA GLY A 16 9.45 20.68 24.79
C GLY A 16 9.99 19.76 23.73
N CYS A 17 10.41 18.56 24.13
CA CYS A 17 10.52 17.46 23.19
C CYS A 17 9.10 17.33 22.63
N SER A 18 8.81 18.07 21.56
CA SER A 18 7.73 17.75 20.66
C SER A 18 8.04 16.33 20.27
N SER A 19 7.36 15.39 20.92
CA SER A 19 7.43 13.97 20.61
C SER A 19 7.39 13.90 19.10
N PRO A 20 8.43 13.38 18.43
CA PRO A 20 8.52 13.46 16.98
C PRO A 20 7.23 12.88 16.45
N ARG A 21 6.37 13.74 15.92
CA ARG A 21 5.15 13.32 15.25
C ARG A 21 5.70 12.58 14.06
N LYS A 22 5.68 11.24 14.11
CA LYS A 22 6.19 10.42 13.01
C LYS A 22 5.44 10.88 11.76
N GLU A 23 6.13 11.61 10.90
CA GLU A 23 5.56 12.07 9.65
C GLU A 23 5.28 10.82 8.82
N LYS A 24 4.07 10.75 8.26
CA LYS A 24 3.72 9.65 7.39
C LYS A 24 4.40 9.89 6.05
N THR A 25 5.10 8.88 5.54
CA THR A 25 5.62 8.87 4.19
C THR A 25 4.62 8.19 3.28
N GLU A 26 4.57 8.62 2.01
CA GLU A 26 3.71 8.03 0.99
C GLU A 26 4.53 7.70 -0.25
N ALA A 27 4.28 6.53 -0.83
CA ALA A 27 4.75 6.13 -2.14
C ALA A 27 3.55 5.77 -3.02
N VAL A 28 3.57 6.19 -4.28
CA VAL A 28 2.49 5.93 -5.25
C VAL A 28 3.10 5.29 -6.48
N PHE A 29 2.59 4.12 -6.82
CA PHE A 29 2.98 3.37 -8.01
C PHE A 29 1.80 3.31 -8.96
N GLU A 30 1.99 3.85 -10.16
CA GLU A 30 0.97 3.85 -11.21
C GLU A 30 1.21 2.72 -12.21
N GLU A 31 0.15 2.34 -12.92
CA GLU A 31 0.19 1.38 -14.02
C GLU A 31 0.71 0.00 -13.61
N ILE A 32 0.37 -0.49 -12.41
CA ILE A 32 0.77 -1.84 -11.97
C ILE A 32 -0.13 -2.88 -12.65
N PRO A 33 0.45 -3.87 -13.36
CA PRO A 33 -0.33 -4.92 -13.99
C PRO A 33 -0.94 -5.87 -12.96
N ILE A 34 -2.16 -6.33 -13.22
CA ILE A 34 -2.84 -7.35 -12.42
C ILE A 34 -2.44 -8.74 -12.89
N GLN A 35 -2.03 -9.60 -11.96
CA GLN A 35 -1.83 -11.02 -12.18
C GLN A 35 -3.11 -11.80 -11.87
N TYR A 36 -3.52 -12.67 -12.79
CA TYR A 36 -4.71 -13.49 -12.65
C TYR A 36 -4.34 -14.87 -12.14
N ILE A 37 -4.95 -15.30 -11.03
CA ILE A 37 -4.77 -16.65 -10.49
C ILE A 37 -6.11 -17.37 -10.39
N ASN A 38 -6.06 -18.71 -10.39
CA ASN A 38 -7.24 -19.58 -10.34
C ASN A 38 -8.26 -19.32 -11.46
N ASN A 39 -7.79 -18.82 -12.60
CA ASN A 39 -8.57 -18.75 -13.83
C ASN A 39 -8.63 -20.16 -14.44
N HIS A 40 -9.71 -20.89 -14.16
CA HIS A 40 -9.92 -22.23 -14.67
C HIS A 40 -10.73 -22.20 -15.98
N ASP A 41 -10.40 -23.09 -16.92
CA ASP A 41 -11.11 -23.27 -18.20
C ASP A 41 -12.64 -23.45 -18.07
N LYS A 42 -13.11 -23.83 -16.87
CA LYS A 42 -14.54 -23.97 -16.56
C LYS A 42 -15.29 -22.65 -16.38
N LEU A 43 -14.58 -21.54 -16.21
CA LEU A 43 -15.17 -20.26 -15.81
C LEU A 43 -15.22 -19.22 -16.93
N ASN A 44 -14.66 -19.48 -18.13
CA ASN A 44 -14.78 -18.67 -19.35
C ASN A 44 -14.99 -17.15 -19.09
N PHE A 45 -14.09 -16.53 -18.31
CA PHE A 45 -14.22 -15.11 -17.99
C PHE A 45 -13.97 -14.26 -19.24
N ASP A 46 -14.83 -13.27 -19.46
CA ASP A 46 -14.54 -12.21 -20.41
C ASP A 46 -13.79 -11.09 -19.68
N ILE A 47 -12.47 -11.05 -19.89
CA ILE A 47 -11.58 -10.04 -19.30
C ILE A 47 -11.41 -8.85 -20.27
N GLY A 48 -12.04 -8.88 -21.45
CA GLY A 48 -11.75 -7.99 -22.58
C GLY A 48 -11.84 -6.49 -22.31
N ASP A 49 -12.66 -6.05 -21.36
CA ASP A 49 -12.89 -4.64 -21.03
C ASP A 49 -12.31 -4.20 -19.67
N VAL A 50 -11.62 -5.08 -18.95
CA VAL A 50 -11.10 -4.78 -17.62
C VAL A 50 -9.73 -4.15 -17.76
N SER A 51 -9.58 -2.89 -17.36
CA SER A 51 -8.26 -2.23 -17.30
C SER A 51 -7.28 -3.11 -16.52
N PRO A 52 -6.21 -3.62 -17.14
CA PRO A 52 -5.28 -4.53 -16.48
C PRO A 52 -4.31 -3.79 -15.56
N LEU A 53 -4.48 -2.47 -15.41
CA LEU A 53 -3.56 -1.58 -14.71
C LEU A 53 -4.25 -0.92 -13.53
N VAL A 54 -3.57 -0.93 -12.39
CA VAL A 54 -4.04 -0.31 -11.14
C VAL A 54 -3.01 0.66 -10.58
N LYS A 55 -3.45 1.48 -9.64
CA LYS A 55 -2.61 2.31 -8.80
C LYS A 55 -2.48 1.68 -7.42
N VAL A 56 -1.27 1.65 -6.88
CA VAL A 56 -0.99 1.22 -5.51
C VAL A 56 -0.43 2.40 -4.73
N LYS A 57 -1.09 2.75 -3.63
CA LYS A 57 -0.61 3.73 -2.66
C LYS A 57 -0.13 2.99 -1.42
N ILE A 58 1.08 3.31 -0.99
CA ILE A 58 1.67 2.80 0.23
C ILE A 58 1.92 3.96 1.18
N THR A 59 1.47 3.81 2.43
CA THR A 59 1.69 4.79 3.49
C THR A 59 2.40 4.13 4.67
N SER A 60 3.48 4.72 5.17
CA SER A 60 4.24 4.19 6.32
C SER A 60 4.57 5.30 7.32
N THR A 61 4.95 4.91 8.55
CA THR A 61 5.53 5.84 9.54
C THR A 61 7.05 5.92 9.46
N ASN A 62 7.67 5.12 8.60
CA ASN A 62 9.11 5.08 8.32
C ASN A 62 9.37 5.38 6.84
N SER A 63 10.63 5.38 6.39
CA SER A 63 10.95 5.49 4.95
C SER A 63 10.41 4.29 4.19
N ILE A 64 9.88 4.53 2.99
CA ILE A 64 9.44 3.48 2.06
C ILE A 64 10.56 3.26 1.04
N GLU A 65 11.19 2.09 1.08
CA GLU A 65 12.24 1.66 0.15
C GLU A 65 11.71 0.56 -0.79
N LEU A 66 10.49 0.73 -1.27
CA LEU A 66 9.85 -0.16 -2.24
C LEU A 66 9.89 0.46 -3.63
N THR A 67 10.03 -0.40 -4.63
CA THR A 67 9.86 -0.08 -6.05
C THR A 67 8.60 -0.73 -6.60
N LYS A 68 8.25 -0.40 -7.85
CA LYS A 68 7.09 -0.98 -8.52
C LYS A 68 7.26 -2.50 -8.71
N GLU A 69 8.49 -2.94 -8.90
CA GLU A 69 8.89 -4.33 -9.13
C GLU A 69 8.82 -5.20 -7.87
N ASP A 70 8.68 -4.58 -6.69
CA ASP A 70 8.57 -5.27 -5.40
C ASP A 70 7.11 -5.58 -5.04
N ILE A 71 6.15 -5.21 -5.87
CA ILE A 71 4.71 -5.36 -5.59
C ILE A 71 4.05 -6.09 -6.75
N GLU A 72 3.37 -7.18 -6.42
CA GLU A 72 2.48 -7.88 -7.35
C GLU A 72 1.03 -7.69 -6.91
N VAL A 73 0.18 -7.20 -7.81
CA VAL A 73 -1.27 -7.11 -7.58
C VAL A 73 -1.94 -8.35 -8.15
N ILE A 74 -2.80 -8.98 -7.34
CA ILE A 74 -3.39 -10.28 -7.65
C ILE A 74 -4.91 -10.17 -7.71
N MET A 75 -5.48 -10.76 -8.75
CA MET A 75 -6.91 -11.04 -8.85
C MET A 75 -7.13 -12.55 -8.73
N ASP A 76 -7.66 -12.97 -7.59
CA ASP A 76 -7.99 -14.37 -7.33
C ASP A 76 -9.42 -14.70 -7.76
N MET A 77 -9.54 -15.52 -8.80
CA MET A 77 -10.83 -15.93 -9.38
C MET A 77 -11.44 -17.18 -8.72
N ALA A 78 -10.81 -17.77 -7.69
CA ALA A 78 -11.28 -19.01 -7.06
C ALA A 78 -12.71 -18.94 -6.51
N ASN A 79 -13.15 -17.75 -6.09
CA ASN A 79 -14.48 -17.55 -5.52
C ASN A 79 -15.57 -17.27 -6.57
N CYS A 80 -15.21 -17.09 -7.83
CA CYS A 80 -16.15 -16.91 -8.90
C CYS A 80 -16.75 -18.25 -9.32
N LYS A 81 -18.08 -18.34 -9.33
CA LYS A 81 -18.81 -19.58 -9.62
C LYS A 81 -19.30 -19.59 -11.06
N ALA A 82 -19.14 -20.73 -11.73
CA ALA A 82 -19.73 -20.98 -13.04
C ALA A 82 -21.27 -20.86 -12.94
N GLY A 83 -21.89 -20.16 -13.89
CA GLY A 83 -23.34 -19.94 -13.95
C GLY A 83 -23.82 -18.60 -13.40
N ASN A 84 -22.94 -17.80 -12.80
CA ASN A 84 -23.20 -16.38 -12.59
C ASN A 84 -22.93 -15.61 -13.89
N THR A 85 -23.60 -14.47 -14.08
CA THR A 85 -23.30 -13.54 -15.19
C THR A 85 -22.17 -12.57 -14.85
N GLU A 86 -21.95 -12.32 -13.56
CA GLU A 86 -20.94 -11.41 -13.05
C GLU A 86 -20.27 -11.93 -11.77
N CYS A 87 -19.03 -11.52 -11.54
CA CYS A 87 -18.28 -11.76 -10.33
C CYS A 87 -17.52 -10.49 -9.91
N GLU A 88 -17.74 -10.01 -8.69
CA GLU A 88 -16.92 -8.94 -8.11
C GLU A 88 -15.74 -9.56 -7.35
N ILE A 89 -14.52 -9.16 -7.73
CA ILE A 89 -13.28 -9.64 -7.13
C ILE A 89 -12.59 -8.47 -6.45
N ILE A 90 -12.21 -8.67 -5.19
CA ILE A 90 -11.37 -7.72 -4.44
C ILE A 90 -9.91 -8.00 -4.81
N LEU A 91 -9.18 -6.96 -5.21
CA LEU A 91 -7.77 -7.09 -5.54
C LEU A 91 -6.93 -7.25 -4.28
N GLY A 92 -6.04 -8.23 -4.32
CA GLY A 92 -5.00 -8.45 -3.33
C GLY A 92 -3.66 -7.91 -3.80
N TYR A 93 -2.68 -7.94 -2.90
CA TYR A 93 -1.28 -7.70 -3.24
C TYR A 93 -0.39 -8.66 -2.47
N GLN A 94 0.82 -8.84 -2.98
CA GLN A 94 1.93 -9.45 -2.25
C GLN A 94 3.24 -8.71 -2.55
N TYR A 95 4.16 -8.74 -1.59
CA TYR A 95 5.51 -8.25 -1.80
C TYR A 95 6.35 -9.32 -2.50
N LEU A 96 7.17 -8.89 -3.46
CA LEU A 96 8.15 -9.71 -4.13
C LEU A 96 9.52 -9.54 -3.46
N ASN A 97 10.39 -10.56 -3.57
CA ASN A 97 11.81 -10.49 -3.20
C ASN A 97 12.15 -10.13 -1.74
N ASP A 98 11.67 -10.85 -0.72
CA ASP A 98 12.03 -10.69 0.71
C ASP A 98 11.91 -9.26 1.31
N VAL A 99 11.58 -8.24 0.52
CA VAL A 99 11.38 -6.85 0.95
C VAL A 99 9.98 -6.75 1.54
N ILE A 100 9.91 -6.68 2.86
CA ILE A 100 8.63 -6.61 3.59
C ILE A 100 8.54 -5.25 4.27
N CYS A 101 7.49 -4.48 3.94
CA CYS A 101 7.13 -3.31 4.73
C CYS A 101 6.09 -3.68 5.79
N SER A 102 6.55 -3.97 7.00
CA SER A 102 5.70 -4.45 8.10
C SER A 102 4.75 -3.41 8.69
N ASP A 103 5.04 -2.12 8.52
CA ASP A 103 4.21 -1.01 9.03
C ASP A 103 3.50 -0.23 7.92
N CYS A 104 3.51 -0.75 6.70
CA CYS A 104 2.85 -0.14 5.56
C CYS A 104 1.34 -0.41 5.56
N LEU A 105 0.56 0.64 5.28
CA LEU A 105 -0.80 0.54 4.79
C LEU A 105 -0.77 0.59 3.27
N VAL A 106 -1.31 -0.45 2.63
CA VAL A 106 -1.37 -0.57 1.17
C VAL A 106 -2.82 -0.41 0.71
N GLU A 107 -3.03 0.49 -0.24
CA GLU A 107 -4.32 0.79 -0.86
C GLU A 107 -4.22 0.59 -2.38
N ILE A 108 -5.15 -0.15 -2.96
CA ILE A 108 -5.20 -0.44 -4.41
C ILE A 108 -6.41 0.28 -5.01
N GLU A 109 -6.21 0.97 -6.12
CA GLU A 109 -7.24 1.69 -6.86
C GLU A 109 -7.30 1.23 -8.34
N PRO A 110 -8.44 0.68 -8.80
CA PRO A 110 -9.65 0.37 -8.04
C PRO A 110 -9.43 -0.79 -7.04
N LYS A 111 -10.21 -0.81 -5.95
CA LYS A 111 -10.12 -1.87 -4.92
C LYS A 111 -10.71 -3.20 -5.38
N SER A 112 -11.77 -3.15 -6.18
CA SER A 112 -12.43 -4.32 -6.75
C SER A 112 -12.72 -4.11 -8.22
N LEU A 113 -12.84 -5.23 -8.93
CA LEU A 113 -13.19 -5.27 -10.34
C LEU A 113 -14.36 -6.24 -10.54
N LYS A 114 -15.25 -5.88 -11.46
CA LYS A 114 -16.36 -6.72 -11.88
C LYS A 114 -16.00 -7.43 -13.18
N LEU A 115 -16.03 -8.74 -13.17
CA LEU A 115 -15.81 -9.59 -14.34
C LEU A 115 -17.14 -10.13 -14.86
N ALA A 116 -17.33 -10.12 -16.16
CA ALA A 116 -18.40 -10.87 -16.81
C ALA A 116 -17.96 -12.34 -16.99
N ILE A 117 -18.89 -13.27 -16.73
CA ILE A 117 -18.68 -14.72 -16.93
C ILE A 117 -19.55 -15.14 -18.13
N LYS A 118 -18.94 -15.86 -19.08
CA LYS A 118 -19.63 -16.37 -20.29
C LYS A 118 -20.06 -17.82 -20.16
#